data_AF-A0A2B2CHA1-F1
#
_entry.id   AF-A0A2B2CHA1-F1
#
_cell.length_a   1.000
_cell.length_b   1.000
_cell.length_c   1.000
_cell.angle_alpha   90.00
_cell.angle_beta   90.00
_cell.angle_gamma   90.00
#
_symmetry.space_group_name_H-M   'P 1'
#
loop_
_entity.id
_entity.type
_entity.pdbx_description
1 polymer ?
#
loop_
_entity_poly.entity_id
_entity_poly.type
_entity_poly.pdbx_seq_one_letter_code
_entity_poly.pdbx_strand_id
1 'polypeptide(L)'
;MSKSTQENLLYLSSTFSKLLKRRFGKGPETCTMMSKGNRLYIYMRNFITPAEEVLLENDQLMLVHNFRSAVINAVINEFKHEVSKVFGGGIDHFFHDWNYDSNTGIILLENVPSSDEVKMEEDFEKTLFNLIDFVGTRYHKRPVGLKVVKFTQNICAIEARDVLLQLESLAYEQGNLDLLFHQAREIKSGYLKNKSIFEDLFNRIIEDIFIVWDYEKNRNYLIFVFYKEYQ
;
A
#
# COMPACT_ATOMS: atom_id res chain seq x y z
N MET A 1 12.06 17.90 4.05
CA MET A 1 12.70 16.76 4.74
C MET A 1 14.11 17.19 5.12
N SER A 2 14.61 16.85 6.33
CA SER A 2 16.02 17.13 6.64
C SER A 2 16.93 16.21 5.82
N LYS A 3 18.16 16.65 5.55
CA LYS A 3 19.17 15.86 4.82
C LYS A 3 19.40 14.49 5.47
N SER A 4 19.36 14.42 6.80
CA SER A 4 19.47 13.18 7.57
C SER A 4 18.32 12.20 7.34
N THR A 5 17.07 12.67 7.20
CA THR A 5 15.93 11.78 6.92
C THR A 5 16.03 11.13 5.54
N GLN A 6 16.53 11.87 4.54
CA GLN A 6 16.68 11.34 3.19
C GLN A 6 17.80 10.28 3.11
N GLU A 7 18.94 10.53 3.76
CA GLU A 7 20.03 9.55 3.87
C GLU A 7 19.56 8.26 4.57
N ASN A 8 18.78 8.40 5.64
CA ASN A 8 18.16 7.29 6.36
C ASN A 8 17.23 6.44 5.49
N LEU A 9 16.36 7.08 4.69
CA LEU A 9 15.45 6.37 3.77
C LEU A 9 16.21 5.66 2.64
N LEU A 10 17.30 6.24 2.13
CA LEU A 10 18.16 5.60 1.13
C LEU A 10 18.87 4.38 1.70
N TYR A 11 19.40 4.49 2.93
CA TYR A 11 20.01 3.38 3.66
C TYR A 11 19.00 2.22 3.82
N LEU A 12 17.82 2.51 4.36
CA LEU A 12 16.76 1.53 4.56
C LEU A 12 16.32 0.88 3.25
N SER A 13 16.21 1.65 2.16
CA SER A 13 15.86 1.11 0.84
C SER A 13 16.90 0.13 0.32
N SER A 14 18.19 0.46 0.46
CA SER A 14 19.29 -0.44 0.09
C SER A 14 19.27 -1.72 0.92
N THR A 15 19.06 -1.59 2.23
CA THR A 15 19.00 -2.73 3.16
C THR A 15 17.81 -3.63 2.82
N PHE A 16 16.63 -3.08 2.61
CA PHE A 16 15.43 -3.85 2.25
C PHE A 16 15.59 -4.58 0.92
N SER A 17 16.13 -3.91 -0.10
CA SER A 17 16.41 -4.54 -1.40
C SER A 17 17.39 -5.72 -1.29
N LYS A 18 18.41 -5.62 -0.42
CA LYS A 18 19.34 -6.73 -0.14
C LYS A 18 18.64 -7.89 0.58
N LEU A 19 17.76 -7.61 1.54
CA LEU A 19 16.97 -8.64 2.24
C LEU A 19 16.04 -9.37 1.28
N LEU A 20 15.35 -8.64 0.38
CA LEU A 20 14.54 -9.22 -0.68
C LEU A 20 15.39 -10.12 -1.58
N LYS A 21 16.52 -9.62 -2.11
CA LYS A 21 17.41 -10.43 -2.96
C LYS A 21 17.89 -11.70 -2.27
N ARG A 22 18.18 -11.66 -0.97
CA ARG A 22 18.62 -12.83 -0.20
C ARG A 22 17.49 -13.85 0.03
N ARG A 23 16.24 -13.41 0.18
CA ARG A 23 15.08 -14.28 0.46
C ARG A 23 14.36 -14.77 -0.81
N PHE A 24 14.20 -13.91 -1.81
CA PHE A 24 13.54 -14.21 -3.09
C PHE A 24 14.51 -14.65 -4.20
N GLY A 25 15.82 -14.45 -4.03
CA GLY A 25 16.82 -14.63 -5.10
C GLY A 25 16.87 -13.46 -6.09
N LYS A 26 15.89 -12.55 -6.06
CA LYS A 26 15.80 -11.33 -6.88
C LYS A 26 15.43 -10.13 -6.00
N GLY A 27 15.98 -8.97 -6.31
CA GLY A 27 15.56 -7.69 -5.73
C GLY A 27 14.67 -6.92 -6.70
N PRO A 28 13.90 -5.93 -6.22
CA PRO A 28 13.16 -5.03 -7.09
C PRO A 28 14.13 -4.21 -7.96
N GLU A 29 13.72 -3.82 -9.15
CA GLU A 29 14.51 -2.90 -9.98
C GLU A 29 14.62 -1.52 -9.30
N THR A 30 13.50 -1.04 -8.76
CA THR A 30 13.47 0.16 -7.95
C THR A 30 12.75 -0.09 -6.64
N CYS A 31 13.30 0.45 -5.55
CA CYS A 31 12.70 0.45 -4.23
C CYS A 31 12.76 1.88 -3.70
N THR A 32 11.60 2.54 -3.62
CA THR A 32 11.47 3.91 -3.13
C THR A 32 10.83 3.90 -1.76
N MET A 33 11.51 4.49 -0.78
CA MET A 33 10.98 4.64 0.57
C MET A 33 10.56 6.07 0.85
N MET A 34 9.39 6.21 1.46
CA MET A 34 8.82 7.50 1.83
C MET A 34 8.27 7.38 3.24
N SER A 35 8.46 8.40 4.08
CA SER A 35 7.89 8.43 5.43
C SER A 35 6.96 9.61 5.64
N LYS A 36 6.05 9.49 6.61
CA LYS A 36 5.27 10.60 7.17
C LYS A 36 4.85 10.20 8.58
N GLY A 37 5.36 10.94 9.57
CA GLY A 37 5.18 10.60 10.98
C GLY A 37 5.56 9.15 11.26
N ASN A 38 4.65 8.38 11.85
CA ASN A 38 4.90 6.99 12.25
C ASN A 38 4.63 5.95 11.14
N ARG A 39 4.55 6.39 9.87
CA ARG A 39 4.30 5.52 8.71
C ARG A 39 5.47 5.52 7.73
N LEU A 40 5.88 4.33 7.29
CA LEU A 40 6.86 4.12 6.23
C LEU A 40 6.18 3.40 5.06
N TYR A 41 6.31 3.97 3.86
CA TYR A 41 5.78 3.46 2.61
C TYR A 41 6.96 2.98 1.77
N ILE A 42 6.92 1.72 1.34
CA ILE A 42 7.94 1.09 0.50
C ILE A 42 7.29 0.76 -0.82
N TYR A 43 7.59 1.53 -1.86
CA TYR A 43 7.08 1.32 -3.21
C TYR A 43 8.12 0.61 -4.06
N MET A 44 7.72 -0.43 -4.77
CA MET A 44 8.60 -1.27 -5.58
C MET A 44 8.10 -1.39 -7.02
N ARG A 45 9.05 -1.44 -7.96
CA ARG A 45 8.79 -1.74 -9.37
C ARG A 45 9.63 -2.90 -9.85
N ASN A 46 9.07 -3.62 -10.82
CA ASN A 46 9.69 -4.75 -11.52
C ASN A 46 10.22 -5.80 -10.55
N PHE A 47 9.34 -6.23 -9.64
CA PHE A 47 9.62 -7.20 -8.60
C PHE A 47 8.72 -8.44 -8.72
N ILE A 48 9.16 -9.34 -9.60
CA ILE A 48 8.58 -10.67 -9.77
C ILE A 48 9.70 -11.69 -9.99
N THR A 49 9.62 -12.84 -9.33
CA THR A 49 10.58 -13.94 -9.52
C THR A 49 10.17 -14.83 -10.69
N PRO A 50 11.12 -15.58 -11.31
CA PRO A 50 10.78 -16.53 -12.37
C PRO A 50 9.75 -17.59 -11.94
N ALA A 51 9.78 -18.02 -10.68
CA ALA A 51 8.80 -18.96 -10.16
C ALA A 51 7.39 -18.35 -10.13
N GLU A 52 7.28 -17.07 -9.76
CA GLU A 52 6.00 -16.36 -9.76
C GLU A 52 5.51 -16.08 -11.18
N GLU A 53 6.39 -15.79 -12.14
CA GLU A 53 6.04 -15.64 -13.56
C GLU A 53 5.37 -16.92 -14.09
N VAL A 54 5.99 -18.08 -13.88
CA VAL A 54 5.41 -19.38 -14.29
C VAL A 54 4.05 -19.62 -13.65
N LEU A 55 3.89 -19.30 -12.36
CA LEU A 55 2.61 -19.48 -11.68
C LEU A 55 1.52 -18.54 -12.24
N LEU A 56 1.85 -17.28 -12.55
CA LEU A 56 0.91 -16.36 -13.19
C LEU A 56 0.49 -16.83 -14.58
N GLU A 57 1.42 -17.33 -15.38
CA GLU A 57 1.13 -17.89 -16.72
C GLU A 57 0.21 -19.11 -16.68
N ASN A 58 0.09 -19.77 -15.52
CA ASN A 58 -0.78 -20.92 -15.27
C ASN A 58 -2.02 -20.56 -14.43
N ASP A 59 -2.39 -19.26 -14.38
CA ASP A 59 -3.55 -18.74 -13.64
C ASP A 59 -3.53 -19.06 -12.12
N GLN A 60 -2.34 -19.34 -11.55
CA GLN A 60 -2.16 -19.69 -10.13
C GLN A 60 -1.96 -18.46 -9.24
N LEU A 61 -2.74 -17.40 -9.45
CA LEU A 61 -2.56 -16.12 -8.77
C LEU A 61 -2.61 -16.23 -7.24
N MET A 62 -3.52 -17.06 -6.69
CA MET A 62 -3.61 -17.27 -5.24
C MET A 62 -2.32 -17.86 -4.67
N LEU A 63 -1.70 -18.80 -5.38
CA LEU A 63 -0.44 -19.39 -4.96
C LEU A 63 0.71 -18.37 -4.99
N VAL A 64 0.73 -17.51 -6.01
CA VAL A 64 1.68 -16.37 -6.09
C VAL A 64 1.49 -15.43 -4.90
N HIS A 65 0.24 -15.07 -4.59
CA HIS A 65 -0.07 -14.20 -3.46
C HIS A 65 0.38 -14.81 -2.12
N ASN A 66 0.08 -16.09 -1.90
CA ASN A 66 0.44 -16.80 -0.67
C ASN A 66 1.96 -16.95 -0.52
N PHE A 67 2.65 -17.31 -1.60
CA PHE A 67 4.12 -17.37 -1.62
C PHE A 67 4.72 -16.01 -1.27
N ARG A 68 4.28 -14.94 -1.96
CA ARG A 68 4.80 -13.60 -1.74
C ARG A 68 4.53 -13.12 -0.32
N SER A 69 3.32 -13.32 0.20
CA SER A 69 2.95 -12.94 1.56
C SER A 69 3.83 -13.63 2.59
N ALA A 70 4.09 -14.94 2.45
CA ALA A 70 4.96 -15.68 3.36
C ALA A 70 6.39 -15.14 3.38
N VAL A 71 6.97 -14.86 2.20
CA VAL A 71 8.34 -14.35 2.10
C VAL A 71 8.44 -12.90 2.58
N ILE A 72 7.47 -12.04 2.23
CA ILE A 72 7.43 -10.65 2.69
C ILE A 72 7.29 -10.59 4.21
N ASN A 73 6.45 -11.43 4.82
CA ASN A 73 6.35 -11.51 6.28
C ASN A 73 7.72 -11.82 6.92
N ALA A 74 8.46 -12.79 6.37
CA ALA A 74 9.80 -13.13 6.85
C ALA A 74 10.80 -11.98 6.66
N VAL A 75 10.77 -11.30 5.51
CA VAL A 75 11.63 -10.15 5.21
C VAL A 75 11.34 -8.99 6.15
N ILE A 76 10.06 -8.66 6.36
CA ILE A 76 9.65 -7.54 7.20
C ILE A 76 10.04 -7.81 8.65
N ASN A 77 9.82 -9.01 9.18
CA ASN A 77 10.21 -9.36 10.55
C ASN A 77 11.70 -9.13 10.83
N GLU A 78 12.57 -9.39 9.86
CA GLU A 78 14.00 -9.07 9.97
C GLU A 78 14.27 -7.57 9.77
N PHE A 79 13.58 -6.94 8.82
CA PHE A 79 13.75 -5.53 8.51
C PHE A 79 13.28 -4.59 9.62
N LYS A 80 12.32 -5.03 10.46
CA LYS A 80 11.78 -4.22 11.58
C LYS A 80 12.89 -3.68 12.49
N HIS A 81 13.95 -4.46 12.71
CA HIS A 81 15.09 -4.07 13.53
C HIS A 81 15.83 -2.85 12.95
N GLU A 82 16.03 -2.82 11.62
CA GLU A 82 16.73 -1.74 10.94
C GLU A 82 15.90 -0.45 10.91
N VAL A 83 14.59 -0.56 10.69
CA VAL A 83 13.69 0.61 10.76
C VAL A 83 13.69 1.19 12.18
N SER A 84 13.68 0.33 13.21
CA SER A 84 13.67 0.76 14.62
C SER A 84 14.95 1.52 14.99
N LYS A 85 16.12 1.11 14.48
CA LYS A 85 17.38 1.83 14.68
C LYS A 85 17.35 3.24 14.09
N VAL A 86 16.69 3.39 12.94
CA VAL A 86 16.72 4.62 12.14
C VAL A 86 15.70 5.65 12.62
N PHE A 87 14.49 5.22 12.96
CA PHE A 87 13.39 6.13 13.33
C PHE A 87 13.10 6.20 14.83
N GLY A 88 13.61 5.26 15.62
CA GLY A 88 13.23 5.11 17.02
C GLY A 88 11.81 4.56 17.17
N GLY A 89 11.64 3.52 18.00
CA GLY A 89 10.36 2.82 18.16
C GLY A 89 10.23 1.59 17.25
N GLY A 90 9.34 0.67 17.63
CA GLY A 90 9.13 -0.61 16.93
C GLY A 90 7.99 -0.55 15.91
N ILE A 91 7.99 -1.48 14.95
CA ILE A 91 6.89 -1.63 13.99
C ILE A 91 5.84 -2.61 14.49
N ASP A 92 4.67 -2.08 14.77
CA ASP A 92 3.54 -2.86 15.26
C ASP A 92 2.86 -3.60 14.12
N HIS A 93 2.53 -2.87 13.05
CA HIS A 93 1.73 -3.38 11.95
C HIS A 93 2.41 -3.18 10.60
N PHE A 94 2.14 -4.08 9.67
CA PHE A 94 2.45 -3.87 8.29
C PHE A 94 1.38 -4.47 7.39
N PHE A 95 1.25 -3.87 6.21
CA PHE A 95 0.29 -4.26 5.20
C PHE A 95 0.96 -4.16 3.83
N HIS A 96 0.52 -4.97 2.88
CA HIS A 96 1.07 -4.90 1.52
C HIS A 96 0.01 -5.20 0.46
N ASP A 97 0.18 -4.58 -0.69
CA ASP A 97 -0.65 -4.83 -1.87
C ASP A 97 0.25 -4.83 -3.11
N TRP A 98 -0.14 -5.63 -4.10
CA TRP A 98 0.65 -5.92 -5.30
C TRP A 98 -0.22 -5.74 -6.54
N ASN A 99 0.39 -5.25 -7.61
CA ASN A 99 -0.19 -5.25 -8.93
C ASN A 99 0.70 -6.11 -9.83
N TYR A 100 0.17 -7.27 -10.21
CA TYR A 100 0.92 -8.25 -11.00
C TYR A 100 0.98 -7.87 -12.47
N ASP A 101 0.01 -7.08 -12.97
CA ASP A 101 -0.05 -6.63 -14.35
C ASP A 101 1.02 -5.55 -14.63
N SER A 102 1.16 -4.59 -13.71
CA SER A 102 2.19 -3.54 -13.79
C SER A 102 3.49 -3.90 -13.07
N ASN A 103 3.57 -5.08 -12.43
CA ASN A 103 4.72 -5.55 -11.68
C ASN A 103 5.21 -4.55 -10.60
N THR A 104 4.24 -4.03 -9.85
CA THR A 104 4.45 -3.00 -8.83
C THR A 104 3.90 -3.46 -7.49
N GLY A 105 4.39 -2.86 -6.42
CA GLY A 105 3.95 -3.23 -5.08
C GLY A 105 4.17 -2.13 -4.07
N ILE A 106 3.35 -2.14 -3.03
CA ILE A 106 3.50 -1.26 -1.89
C ILE A 106 3.49 -2.05 -0.60
N ILE A 107 4.33 -1.64 0.34
CA ILE A 107 4.28 -2.07 1.73
C ILE A 107 4.13 -0.82 2.59
N LEU A 108 3.18 -0.86 3.51
CA LEU A 108 2.97 0.15 4.54
C LEU A 108 3.38 -0.44 5.89
N LEU A 109 4.35 0.17 6.54
CA LEU A 109 4.69 -0.08 7.94
C LEU A 109 4.08 1.04 8.79
N GLU A 110 3.48 0.68 9.91
CA GLU A 110 2.86 1.64 10.84
C GLU A 110 3.15 1.28 12.30
N ASN A 111 3.44 2.32 13.09
CA ASN A 111 3.52 2.26 14.55
C ASN A 111 2.33 3.02 15.17
N VAL A 112 1.75 2.47 16.23
CA VAL A 112 0.59 3.07 16.92
C VAL A 112 1.06 3.79 18.20
N PRO A 113 0.47 4.94 18.57
CA PRO A 113 -0.58 5.67 17.87
C PRO A 113 -0.04 6.57 16.75
N SER A 114 -0.77 6.64 15.63
CA SER A 114 -0.53 7.58 14.54
C SER A 114 -1.70 8.59 14.51
N SER A 115 -1.45 9.83 14.92
CA SER A 115 -2.44 10.92 14.77
C SER A 115 -2.19 11.78 13.54
N ASP A 116 -1.16 11.45 12.76
CA ASP A 116 -0.69 12.27 11.64
C ASP A 116 -1.77 12.47 10.58
N GLU A 117 -2.09 13.74 10.36
CA GLU A 117 -2.97 14.24 9.31
C GLU A 117 -2.20 15.18 8.42
N VAL A 118 -2.52 15.17 7.13
CA VAL A 118 -2.09 16.21 6.21
C VAL A 118 -3.26 17.15 6.02
N LYS A 119 -3.12 18.40 6.49
CA LYS A 119 -4.09 19.43 6.15
C LYS A 119 -3.96 19.76 4.67
N MET A 120 -5.05 19.56 3.95
CA MET A 120 -5.21 19.96 2.56
C MET A 120 -6.07 21.20 2.46
N GLU A 121 -6.18 21.76 1.26
CA GLU A 121 -7.22 22.74 0.98
C GLU A 121 -8.59 22.08 1.13
N GLU A 122 -9.50 22.71 1.89
CA GLU A 122 -10.77 22.11 2.32
C GLU A 122 -11.64 21.68 1.14
N ASP A 123 -11.71 22.51 0.09
CA ASP A 123 -12.47 22.22 -1.12
C ASP A 123 -11.90 21.04 -1.90
N PHE A 124 -10.57 20.95 -1.97
CA PHE A 124 -9.90 19.81 -2.61
C PHE A 124 -10.18 18.51 -1.84
N GLU A 125 -9.99 18.53 -0.52
CA GLU A 125 -10.19 17.36 0.33
C GLU A 125 -11.62 16.84 0.25
N LYS A 126 -12.60 17.74 0.34
CA LYS A 126 -14.01 17.41 0.20
C LYS A 126 -14.31 16.79 -1.17
N THR A 127 -13.74 17.34 -2.24
CA THR A 127 -13.91 16.81 -3.60
C THR A 127 -13.30 15.42 -3.74
N LEU A 128 -12.10 15.20 -3.18
CA LEU A 128 -11.44 13.90 -3.14
C LEU A 128 -12.29 12.87 -2.39
N PHE A 129 -12.81 13.21 -1.22
CA PHE A 129 -13.63 12.30 -0.42
C PHE A 129 -14.95 11.95 -1.11
N ASN A 130 -15.60 12.94 -1.74
CA ASN A 130 -16.80 12.68 -2.54
C ASN A 130 -16.51 11.75 -3.74
N LEU A 131 -15.34 11.90 -4.37
CA LEU A 131 -14.95 11.03 -5.48
C LEU A 131 -14.65 9.60 -5.03
N ILE A 132 -13.94 9.44 -3.90
CA ILE A 132 -13.71 8.14 -3.26
C ILE A 132 -15.04 7.47 -2.93
N ASP A 133 -15.99 8.20 -2.37
CA ASP A 133 -17.33 7.70 -2.06
C ASP A 133 -18.10 7.30 -3.31
N PHE A 134 -18.11 8.16 -4.34
CA PHE A 134 -18.78 7.90 -5.61
C PHE A 134 -18.26 6.65 -6.32
N VAL A 135 -16.94 6.44 -6.35
CA VAL A 135 -16.33 5.25 -6.94
C VAL A 135 -16.50 4.03 -6.04
N GLY A 136 -16.20 4.18 -4.75
CA GLY A 136 -16.12 3.09 -3.78
C GLY A 136 -17.46 2.44 -3.44
N THR A 137 -18.55 3.21 -3.37
CA THR A 137 -19.90 2.71 -3.00
C THR A 137 -20.45 1.61 -3.90
N ARG A 138 -19.88 1.43 -5.10
CA ARG A 138 -20.25 0.33 -6.01
C ARG A 138 -19.58 -1.00 -5.66
N TYR A 139 -18.51 -0.97 -4.87
CA TYR A 139 -17.63 -2.11 -4.66
C TYR A 139 -17.49 -2.50 -3.18
N HIS A 140 -17.60 -1.54 -2.27
CA HIS A 140 -17.45 -1.77 -0.83
C HIS A 140 -18.37 -0.86 -0.02
N LYS A 141 -18.49 -1.16 1.27
CA LYS A 141 -19.21 -0.31 2.22
C LYS A 141 -18.64 1.10 2.21
N ARG A 142 -19.54 2.09 2.23
CA ARG A 142 -19.19 3.50 2.40
C ARG A 142 -18.38 3.68 3.71
N PRO A 143 -17.17 4.24 3.66
CA PRO A 143 -16.39 4.55 4.86
C PRO A 143 -17.13 5.53 5.77
N VAL A 144 -17.02 5.36 7.09
CA VAL A 144 -17.58 6.31 8.07
C VAL A 144 -16.68 7.54 8.21
N GLY A 145 -15.37 7.35 8.04
CA GLY A 145 -14.38 8.43 8.10
C GLY A 145 -13.30 8.25 7.04
N LEU A 146 -12.90 9.37 6.45
CA LEU A 146 -11.77 9.47 5.53
C LEU A 146 -10.79 10.50 6.09
N LYS A 147 -9.49 10.21 5.96
CA LYS A 147 -8.42 11.10 6.41
C LYS A 147 -7.22 10.99 5.50
N VAL A 148 -6.71 12.12 5.01
CA VAL A 148 -5.46 12.13 4.25
C VAL A 148 -4.28 12.01 5.21
N VAL A 149 -3.56 10.88 5.13
CA VAL A 149 -2.43 10.56 6.00
C VAL A 149 -1.08 10.85 5.35
N LYS A 150 -1.04 10.99 4.02
CA LYS A 150 0.13 11.45 3.28
C LYS A 150 -0.29 12.09 1.97
N PHE A 151 0.27 13.25 1.66
CA PHE A 151 0.16 13.86 0.33
C PHE A 151 1.46 14.57 -0.04
N THR A 152 2.12 14.09 -1.08
CA THR A 152 3.33 14.67 -1.67
C THR A 152 3.23 14.63 -3.19
N GLN A 153 4.27 15.07 -3.92
CA GLN A 153 4.31 15.00 -5.39
C GLN A 153 4.17 13.57 -5.94
N ASN A 154 4.59 12.55 -5.16
CA ASN A 154 4.73 11.17 -5.65
C ASN A 154 3.69 10.20 -5.08
N ILE A 155 2.95 10.60 -4.04
CA ILE A 155 2.03 9.70 -3.35
C ILE A 155 0.92 10.49 -2.65
N CYS A 156 -0.30 9.97 -2.72
CA CYS A 156 -1.42 10.33 -1.87
C CYS A 156 -1.90 9.07 -1.14
N ALA A 157 -2.00 9.10 0.18
CA ALA A 157 -2.53 7.99 0.98
C ALA A 157 -3.66 8.49 1.87
N ILE A 158 -4.79 7.79 1.81
CA ILE A 158 -6.01 8.08 2.53
C ILE A 158 -6.32 6.88 3.44
N GLU A 159 -6.49 7.14 4.73
CA GLU A 159 -7.03 6.16 5.68
C GLU A 159 -8.56 6.22 5.63
N ALA A 160 -9.19 5.08 5.42
CA ALA A 160 -10.64 4.93 5.47
C ALA A 160 -11.03 4.02 6.63
N ARG A 161 -11.95 4.47 7.49
CA ARG A 161 -12.41 3.75 8.69
C ARG A 161 -13.82 3.21 8.54
N ASP A 162 -14.08 2.12 9.26
CA ASP A 162 -15.35 1.39 9.27
C ASP A 162 -15.77 0.93 7.88
N VAL A 163 -14.80 0.39 7.13
CA VAL A 163 -14.95 0.00 5.72
C VAL A 163 -15.50 -1.41 5.52
N LEU A 164 -15.59 -2.21 6.58
CA LEU A 164 -16.04 -3.60 6.49
C LEU A 164 -17.54 -3.76 6.72
N LEU A 165 -18.16 -4.61 5.90
CA LEU A 165 -19.44 -5.24 6.13
C LEU A 165 -19.30 -6.36 7.17
N GLN A 166 -20.40 -6.68 7.86
CA GLN A 166 -20.41 -7.76 8.87
C GLN A 166 -19.95 -9.10 8.30
N LEU A 167 -20.28 -9.39 7.03
CA LEU A 167 -19.85 -10.62 6.37
C LEU A 167 -18.34 -10.68 6.14
N GLU A 168 -17.71 -9.54 5.86
CA GLU A 168 -16.25 -9.44 5.64
C GLU A 168 -15.50 -9.60 6.96
N SER A 169 -16.01 -8.99 8.04
CA SER A 169 -15.50 -9.22 9.40
C SER A 169 -15.59 -10.68 9.79
N LEU A 170 -16.74 -11.33 9.53
CA LEU A 170 -16.92 -12.76 9.81
C LEU A 170 -15.96 -13.64 8.97
N ALA A 171 -15.79 -13.32 7.69
CA ALA A 171 -14.85 -14.04 6.83
C ALA A 171 -13.41 -13.95 7.36
N TYR A 172 -13.01 -12.77 7.84
CA TYR A 172 -11.71 -12.57 8.48
C TYR A 172 -11.56 -13.39 9.76
N GLU A 173 -12.55 -13.34 10.66
CA GLU A 173 -12.58 -14.10 11.92
C GLU A 173 -12.52 -15.62 11.69
N GLN A 174 -13.08 -16.11 10.58
CA GLN A 174 -13.04 -17.52 10.19
C GLN A 174 -11.75 -17.91 9.45
N GLY A 175 -10.84 -16.97 9.21
CA GLY A 175 -9.60 -17.21 8.48
C GLY A 175 -9.79 -17.40 6.96
N ASN A 176 -10.93 -16.98 6.40
CA ASN A 176 -11.23 -17.08 4.98
C ASN A 176 -10.58 -15.94 4.18
N LEU A 177 -9.25 -15.92 4.20
CA LEU A 177 -8.44 -14.85 3.58
C LEU A 177 -8.49 -14.87 2.05
N ASP A 178 -8.70 -16.04 1.44
CA ASP A 178 -8.80 -16.18 -0.02
C ASP A 178 -10.01 -15.41 -0.56
N LEU A 179 -11.18 -15.54 0.08
CA LEU A 179 -12.37 -14.78 -0.28
C LEU A 179 -12.15 -13.27 -0.15
N LEU A 180 -11.53 -12.85 0.96
CA LEU A 180 -11.21 -11.44 1.21
C LEU A 180 -10.22 -10.89 0.19
N PHE A 181 -9.23 -11.68 -0.22
CA PHE A 181 -8.29 -11.31 -1.26
C PHE A 181 -8.98 -11.12 -2.62
N HIS A 182 -9.86 -12.06 -3.01
CA HIS A 182 -10.66 -11.91 -4.23
C HIS A 182 -11.49 -10.63 -4.22
N GLN A 183 -12.17 -10.35 -3.11
CA GLN A 183 -12.93 -9.12 -2.95
C GLN A 183 -12.06 -7.86 -3.03
N ALA A 184 -10.92 -7.84 -2.34
CA ALA A 184 -9.99 -6.70 -2.35
C ALA A 184 -9.51 -6.38 -3.78
N ARG A 185 -9.29 -7.42 -4.60
CA ARG A 185 -8.93 -7.25 -6.02
C ARG A 185 -10.05 -6.64 -6.85
N GLU A 186 -11.29 -7.07 -6.66
CA GLU A 186 -12.45 -6.50 -7.37
C GLU A 186 -12.64 -5.01 -7.01
N ILE A 187 -12.49 -4.68 -5.72
CA ILE A 187 -12.54 -3.29 -5.26
C ILE A 187 -11.43 -2.47 -5.94
N LYS A 188 -10.19 -2.94 -5.89
CA LYS A 188 -9.03 -2.27 -6.54
C LYS A 188 -9.24 -2.11 -8.04
N SER A 189 -9.77 -3.13 -8.73
CA SER A 189 -10.13 -3.06 -10.15
C SER A 189 -11.13 -1.95 -10.43
N GLY A 190 -12.11 -1.75 -9.55
CA GLY A 190 -13.05 -0.63 -9.60
C GLY A 190 -12.36 0.74 -9.59
N TYR A 191 -11.42 0.96 -8.67
CA TYR A 191 -10.64 2.20 -8.63
C TYR A 191 -9.76 2.37 -9.86
N LEU A 192 -9.08 1.31 -10.32
CA LEU A 192 -8.24 1.35 -11.52
C LEU A 192 -9.04 1.69 -12.79
N LYS A 193 -10.28 1.18 -12.93
CA LYS A 193 -11.19 1.51 -14.04
C LYS A 193 -11.63 2.98 -14.04
N ASN A 194 -11.64 3.62 -12.87
CA ASN A 194 -12.01 5.03 -12.70
C ASN A 194 -10.77 5.93 -12.51
N LYS A 195 -9.57 5.43 -12.80
CA LYS A 195 -8.28 6.10 -12.59
C LYS A 195 -8.25 7.51 -13.19
N SER A 196 -8.77 7.71 -14.41
CA SER A 196 -8.72 9.00 -15.11
C SER A 196 -9.40 10.13 -14.34
N ILE A 197 -10.52 9.85 -13.65
CA ILE A 197 -11.24 10.88 -12.88
C ILE A 197 -10.42 11.33 -11.66
N PHE A 198 -9.64 10.41 -11.08
CA PHE A 198 -8.69 10.77 -10.02
C PHE A 198 -7.50 11.55 -10.59
N GLU A 199 -6.99 11.19 -11.77
CA GLU A 199 -5.90 11.93 -12.44
C GLU A 199 -6.31 13.38 -12.73
N ASP A 200 -7.54 13.59 -13.21
CA ASP A 200 -8.12 14.92 -13.44
C ASP A 200 -8.19 15.73 -12.14
N LEU A 201 -8.64 15.12 -11.05
CA LEU A 201 -8.71 15.78 -9.73
C LEU A 201 -7.31 16.12 -9.19
N PHE A 202 -6.38 15.17 -9.22
CA PHE A 202 -5.02 15.40 -8.71
C PHE A 202 -4.20 16.30 -9.63
N ASN A 203 -4.64 16.50 -10.88
CA ASN A 203 -3.88 17.09 -11.97
C ASN A 203 -2.50 16.40 -12.12
N ARG A 204 -2.48 15.06 -12.05
CA ARG A 204 -1.26 14.23 -12.08
C ARG A 204 -1.56 12.87 -12.68
N ILE A 205 -0.59 12.32 -13.38
CA ILE A 205 -0.67 10.94 -13.90
C ILE A 205 -0.45 9.98 -12.73
N ILE A 206 -1.44 9.13 -12.48
CA ILE A 206 -1.36 8.04 -11.52
C ILE A 206 -0.56 6.93 -12.19
N GLU A 207 0.44 6.42 -11.51
CA GLU A 207 1.16 5.24 -11.94
C GLU A 207 0.38 3.99 -11.55
N ASP A 208 0.02 3.87 -10.28
CA ASP A 208 -0.71 2.72 -9.73
C ASP A 208 -1.57 3.13 -8.53
N ILE A 209 -2.56 2.29 -8.22
CA ILE A 209 -3.47 2.46 -7.09
C ILE A 209 -3.40 1.19 -6.24
N PHE A 210 -3.17 1.36 -4.94
CA PHE A 210 -3.10 0.26 -3.99
C PHE A 210 -4.17 0.39 -2.91
N ILE A 211 -4.65 -0.74 -2.41
CA ILE A 211 -5.53 -0.80 -1.25
C ILE A 211 -4.98 -1.83 -0.29
N VAL A 212 -4.46 -1.35 0.85
CA VAL A 212 -3.97 -2.23 1.91
C VAL A 212 -4.98 -2.29 3.05
N TRP A 213 -5.35 -3.51 3.46
CA TRP A 213 -6.43 -3.76 4.41
C TRP A 213 -5.90 -4.09 5.81
N ASP A 214 -6.51 -3.48 6.82
CA ASP A 214 -6.33 -3.79 8.23
C ASP A 214 -7.69 -4.29 8.76
N TYR A 215 -7.93 -5.59 8.55
CA TYR A 215 -9.20 -6.22 8.91
C TYR A 215 -9.44 -6.22 10.43
N GLU A 216 -8.37 -6.34 11.23
CA GLU A 216 -8.43 -6.29 12.69
C GLU A 216 -8.98 -4.95 13.20
N LYS A 217 -8.58 -3.83 12.57
CA LYS A 217 -9.02 -2.48 12.97
C LYS A 217 -10.12 -1.91 12.10
N ASN A 218 -10.74 -2.71 11.23
CA ASN A 218 -11.82 -2.29 10.34
C ASN A 218 -11.48 -1.00 9.57
N ARG A 219 -10.30 -0.99 8.93
CA ARG A 219 -9.83 0.15 8.13
C ARG A 219 -9.04 -0.32 6.92
N ASN A 220 -8.89 0.56 5.94
CA ASN A 220 -7.95 0.36 4.85
C ASN A 220 -7.19 1.65 4.55
N TYR A 221 -6.13 1.52 3.75
CA TYR A 221 -5.46 2.66 3.15
C TYR A 221 -5.58 2.58 1.63
N LEU A 222 -6.21 3.58 1.04
CA LEU A 222 -6.22 3.81 -0.40
C LEU A 222 -5.02 4.68 -0.75
N ILE A 223 -4.14 4.15 -1.60
CA ILE A 223 -2.85 4.78 -1.90
C ILE A 223 -2.69 4.96 -3.40
N PHE A 224 -2.59 6.22 -3.82
CA PHE A 224 -2.26 6.62 -5.19
C PHE A 224 -0.76 6.90 -5.27
N VAL A 225 -0.07 6.24 -6.21
CA VAL A 225 1.32 6.56 -6.55
C VAL A 225 1.34 7.32 -7.86
N PHE A 226 2.06 8.42 -7.92
CA PHE A 226 2.15 9.28 -9.11
C PHE A 226 3.50 9.11 -9.80
N TYR A 227 3.51 9.27 -11.13
CA TYR A 227 4.77 9.39 -11.85
C TYR A 227 5.56 10.61 -11.33
N LYS A 228 6.89 10.48 -11.30
CA LYS A 228 7.75 11.64 -11.09
C LYS A 228 7.61 12.57 -12.29
N GLU A 229 7.06 13.75 -12.07
CA GLU A 229 7.28 14.85 -13.01
C GLU A 229 8.78 15.15 -13.00
N TYR A 230 9.46 14.90 -14.12
CA TYR A 230 10.76 15.48 -14.38
C TYR A 230 10.52 16.94 -14.72
N GLN A 231 10.62 17.83 -13.73
CA GLN A 231 10.82 19.26 -13.97
C GLN A 231 12.31 19.54 -14.13
#